data_AF-A0A662C0P2-F1
#
_entry.id   AF-A0A662C0P2-F1
#
_cell.length_a   1.000
_cell.length_b   1.000
_cell.length_c   1.000
_cell.angle_alpha   90.00
_cell.angle_beta   90.00
_cell.angle_gamma   90.00
#
_symmetry.space_group_name_H-M   'P 1'
#
loop_
_entity.id
_entity.type
_entity.pdbx_description
1 polymer ?
#
loop_
_entity_poly.entity_id
_entity_poly.type
_entity_poly.pdbx_seq_one_letter_code
_entity_poly.pdbx_strand_id
1 'polypeptide(L)'
;MKKRLALGHQEFSEVIGNNCIYVDKTENIYKLVTEGSYYFLSRPRRFGKSLLANTLKELFLGNKELFKNLWIYDKWDWEKSHPVIKISFSKIGHNVIGLEQAIYNQLSDIANNNNVTLEKKSYPEKFEELIIKLSKKGKVVIVIDEYDKPIIDYMDDIPQAEKNLKTLKSFYSILKDADKYLRFLFITGVSKFSHVSIFSDLNNLEDITLNKNFSQIAGWTKEEVVKYFSNYIEEVAEFYKDIFPDIMTEIKKWYNGYSWDGLTRLYNPISLMNLFKNQDFRNYWFSTGTPTMLMEIIKNQKITAFDIENSYTSTEVLDKYDIKNLKLNSLLFQTGYLTIKSIDLRTRRIKLSYPNNEVAEAFSKHILTTLTNGNFDITQSLLFKIADSFSDNKIDKFIIHFNTLLKTIPYSIV
;
A
#
# COMPACT_ATOMS: atom_id res chain seq x y z
N MET A 1 -19.45 13.49 21.24
CA MET A 1 -18.84 14.41 20.26
C MET A 1 -18.20 13.57 19.15
N LYS A 2 -18.46 13.89 17.88
CA LYS A 2 -17.96 13.14 16.72
C LYS A 2 -16.44 13.29 16.59
N LYS A 3 -15.71 12.18 16.50
CA LYS A 3 -14.25 12.18 16.26
C LYS A 3 -13.95 12.59 14.81
N ARG A 4 -12.80 13.24 14.59
CA ARG A 4 -12.38 13.72 13.26
C ARG A 4 -11.84 12.58 12.39
N LEU A 5 -11.87 12.73 11.07
CA LEU A 5 -11.18 11.80 10.16
C LEU A 5 -9.67 12.06 10.18
N ALA A 6 -8.86 11.01 10.23
CA ALA A 6 -7.39 11.09 10.26
C ALA A 6 -6.75 11.33 8.86
N LEU A 7 -7.43 12.06 7.98
CA LEU A 7 -6.95 12.29 6.61
C LEU A 7 -5.66 13.11 6.60
N GLY A 8 -4.60 12.57 6.00
CA GLY A 8 -3.30 13.22 5.90
C GLY A 8 -2.39 13.04 7.12
N HIS A 9 -2.88 12.45 8.20
CA HIS A 9 -2.09 12.15 9.40
C HIS A 9 -1.56 10.72 9.35
N GLN A 10 -0.23 10.59 9.43
CA GLN A 10 0.45 9.28 9.46
C GLN A 10 1.09 8.99 10.82
N GLU A 11 1.37 10.02 11.61
CA GLU A 11 1.92 9.88 12.95
C GLU A 11 0.80 9.47 13.92
N PHE A 12 0.98 8.32 14.57
CA PHE A 12 0.00 7.76 15.49
C PHE A 12 -0.30 8.71 16.66
N SER A 13 0.73 9.38 17.18
CA SER A 13 0.59 10.39 18.24
C SER A 13 -0.30 11.58 17.82
N GLU A 14 -0.21 12.04 16.57
CA GLU A 14 -1.09 13.09 16.06
C GLU A 14 -2.54 12.61 15.90
N VAL A 15 -2.74 11.38 15.41
CA VAL A 15 -4.08 10.81 15.25
C VAL A 15 -4.79 10.73 16.61
N ILE A 16 -4.10 10.23 17.64
CA ILE A 16 -4.66 10.14 18.99
C ILE A 16 -4.80 11.53 19.63
N GLY A 17 -3.75 12.36 19.56
CA GLY A 17 -3.71 13.69 20.17
C GLY A 17 -4.76 14.67 19.60
N ASN A 18 -5.05 14.59 18.31
CA ASN A 18 -6.09 15.40 17.66
C ASN A 18 -7.51 14.82 17.77
N ASN A 19 -7.69 13.77 18.58
CA ASN A 19 -8.96 13.05 18.76
C ASN A 19 -9.59 12.61 17.41
N CYS A 20 -8.74 12.12 16.50
CA CYS A 20 -9.18 11.53 15.26
C CYS A 20 -9.65 10.08 15.47
N ILE A 21 -10.40 9.55 14.51
CA ILE A 21 -10.76 8.13 14.47
C ILE A 21 -9.50 7.32 14.18
N TYR A 22 -9.18 6.40 15.09
CA TYR A 22 -8.19 5.35 14.91
C TYR A 22 -8.92 4.01 14.97
N VAL A 23 -8.84 3.22 13.90
CA VAL A 23 -9.34 1.85 13.89
C VAL A 23 -8.31 0.97 14.57
N ASP A 24 -8.66 0.47 15.75
CA ASP A 24 -7.74 -0.28 16.60
C ASP A 24 -7.30 -1.61 15.96
N LYS A 25 -6.03 -1.69 15.58
CA LYS A 25 -5.35 -2.89 15.07
C LYS A 25 -4.40 -3.51 16.08
N THR A 26 -4.43 -3.06 17.33
CA THR A 26 -3.39 -3.37 18.30
C THR A 26 -3.39 -4.83 18.75
N GLU A 27 -4.49 -5.57 18.59
CA GLU A 27 -4.51 -7.04 18.74
C GLU A 27 -3.63 -7.73 17.69
N ASN A 28 -3.73 -7.32 16.41
CA ASN A 28 -2.91 -7.88 15.35
C ASN A 28 -1.43 -7.49 15.52
N ILE A 29 -1.18 -6.26 16.00
CA ILE A 29 0.17 -5.79 16.35
C ILE A 29 0.74 -6.63 17.48
N TYR A 30 -0.04 -6.92 18.52
CA TYR A 30 0.40 -7.75 19.64
C TYR A 30 0.84 -9.13 19.17
N LYS A 31 0.01 -9.82 18.37
CA LYS A 31 0.36 -11.10 17.74
C LYS A 31 1.68 -11.00 16.97
N LEU A 32 1.82 -9.97 16.13
CA LEU A 32 3.03 -9.72 15.34
C LEU A 32 4.28 -9.60 16.23
N VAL A 33 4.25 -8.82 17.30
CA VAL A 33 5.45 -8.56 18.13
C VAL A 33 5.76 -9.67 19.14
N THR A 34 4.83 -10.62 19.35
CA THR A 34 5.00 -11.77 20.25
C THR A 34 5.34 -13.07 19.53
N GLU A 35 4.87 -13.28 18.29
CA GLU A 35 5.06 -14.54 17.56
C GLU A 35 6.43 -14.63 16.86
N GLY A 36 7.04 -13.49 16.57
CA GLY A 36 8.34 -13.43 15.91
C GLY A 36 8.95 -12.05 15.98
N SER A 37 9.99 -11.85 15.16
CA SER A 37 10.83 -10.66 15.26
C SER A 37 10.91 -9.89 13.96
N TYR A 38 11.14 -10.55 12.82
CA TYR A 38 11.51 -9.88 11.57
C TYR A 38 10.45 -10.12 10.50
N TYR A 39 9.79 -9.04 10.10
CA TYR A 39 8.62 -9.09 9.25
C TYR A 39 8.71 -8.15 8.06
N PHE A 40 8.22 -8.65 6.93
CA PHE A 40 7.96 -7.87 5.74
C PHE A 40 6.46 -7.83 5.42
N LEU A 41 5.94 -6.64 5.13
CA LEU A 41 4.55 -6.43 4.71
C LEU A 41 4.47 -5.59 3.43
N SER A 42 3.99 -6.19 2.35
CA SER A 42 3.57 -5.46 1.15
C SER A 42 2.06 -5.21 1.18
N ARG A 43 1.66 -3.95 0.99
CA ARG A 43 0.26 -3.56 0.71
C ARG A 43 0.27 -2.41 -0.29
N PRO A 44 -0.79 -2.24 -1.10
CA PRO A 44 -0.93 -1.09 -1.99
C PRO A 44 -0.77 0.25 -1.28
N ARG A 45 -0.53 1.30 -2.07
CA ARG A 45 -0.51 2.69 -1.56
C ARG A 45 -1.80 2.99 -0.81
N ARG A 46 -1.72 3.87 0.19
CA ARG A 46 -2.88 4.40 0.93
C ARG A 46 -3.65 3.36 1.77
N PHE A 47 -3.06 2.19 2.04
CA PHE A 47 -3.70 1.11 2.81
C PHE A 47 -3.41 1.13 4.33
N GLY A 48 -2.76 2.19 4.84
CA GLY A 48 -2.50 2.36 6.29
C GLY A 48 -1.14 1.83 6.78
N LYS A 49 -0.23 1.42 5.89
CA LYS A 49 1.11 0.92 6.25
C LYS A 49 1.93 1.89 7.11
N SER A 50 2.01 3.16 6.72
CA SER A 50 2.78 4.16 7.46
C SER A 50 2.21 4.44 8.86
N LEU A 51 0.89 4.39 9.02
CA LEU A 51 0.24 4.50 10.33
C LEU A 51 0.53 3.27 11.19
N LEU A 52 0.54 2.07 10.61
CA LEU A 52 0.96 0.83 11.30
C LEU A 52 2.43 0.91 11.74
N ALA A 53 3.33 1.33 10.85
CA ALA A 53 4.75 1.53 11.16
C ALA A 53 4.95 2.55 12.30
N ASN A 54 4.18 3.63 12.29
CA ASN A 54 4.18 4.60 13.38
C ASN A 54 3.60 4.06 14.68
N THR A 55 2.53 3.27 14.62
CA THR A 55 1.97 2.61 15.80
C THR A 55 3.01 1.69 16.44
N LEU A 56 3.73 0.90 15.63
CA LEU A 56 4.83 0.04 16.11
C LEU A 56 5.95 0.87 16.77
N LYS A 57 6.38 1.96 16.14
CA LYS A 57 7.37 2.89 16.73
C LYS A 57 6.92 3.35 18.12
N GLU A 58 5.72 3.89 18.24
CA GLU A 58 5.20 4.44 19.51
C GLU A 58 5.01 3.34 20.58
N LEU A 59 4.63 2.13 20.18
CA LEU A 59 4.47 0.98 21.07
C LEU A 59 5.82 0.59 21.70
N PHE A 60 6.85 0.42 20.88
CA PHE A 60 8.18 0.02 21.34
C PHE A 60 8.91 1.13 22.11
N LEU A 61 8.60 2.41 21.84
CA LEU A 61 9.07 3.52 22.66
C LEU A 61 8.42 3.55 24.06
N GLY A 62 7.34 2.78 24.28
CA GLY A 62 6.67 2.71 25.58
C GLY A 62 5.75 3.91 25.86
N ASN A 63 5.24 4.59 24.83
CA ASN A 63 4.38 5.78 24.97
C ASN A 63 2.95 5.42 25.42
N LYS A 64 2.82 4.89 26.64
CA LYS A 64 1.62 4.30 27.24
C LYS A 64 0.35 5.11 27.06
N GLU A 65 0.41 6.42 27.28
CA GLU A 65 -0.78 7.29 27.21
C GLU A 65 -1.42 7.33 25.81
N LEU A 66 -0.63 7.16 24.74
CA LEU A 66 -1.16 7.10 23.37
C LEU A 66 -2.04 5.87 23.13
N PHE A 67 -1.86 4.81 23.91
CA PHE A 67 -2.58 3.55 23.76
C PHE A 67 -3.79 3.44 24.68
N LYS A 68 -4.12 4.50 25.44
CA LYS A 68 -5.28 4.50 26.33
C LYS A 68 -6.56 4.19 25.56
N ASN A 69 -7.33 3.22 26.06
CA ASN A 69 -8.55 2.68 25.44
C ASN A 69 -8.35 1.85 24.16
N LEU A 70 -7.11 1.47 23.82
CA LEU A 70 -6.84 0.47 22.79
C LEU A 70 -6.68 -0.91 23.42
N TRP A 71 -6.94 -1.95 22.65
CA TRP A 71 -6.91 -3.35 23.10
C TRP A 71 -5.58 -3.75 23.75
N ILE A 72 -4.45 -3.22 23.25
CA ILE A 72 -3.11 -3.57 23.76
C ILE A 72 -2.76 -2.93 25.10
N TYR A 73 -3.55 -1.96 25.59
CA TYR A 73 -3.20 -1.15 26.75
C TYR A 73 -2.87 -1.96 28.00
N ASP A 74 -3.64 -3.00 28.30
CA ASP A 74 -3.47 -3.89 29.44
C ASP A 74 -2.71 -5.19 29.10
N LYS A 75 -2.24 -5.34 27.86
CA LYS A 75 -1.52 -6.53 27.36
C LYS A 75 -0.03 -6.28 27.14
N TRP A 76 0.40 -5.03 27.15
CA TRP A 76 1.79 -4.64 26.94
C TRP A 76 2.51 -4.29 28.24
N ASP A 77 3.78 -4.68 28.32
CA ASP A 77 4.67 -4.34 29.42
C ASP A 77 5.29 -2.95 29.17
N TRP A 78 4.63 -1.91 29.68
CA TRP A 78 5.04 -0.52 29.51
C TRP A 78 6.33 -0.15 30.25
N GLU A 79 6.84 -1.00 31.15
CA GLU A 79 8.14 -0.79 31.80
C GLU A 79 9.30 -1.12 30.87
N LYS A 80 9.04 -1.90 29.81
CA LYS A 80 10.02 -2.27 28.78
C LYS A 80 9.89 -1.40 27.54
N SER A 81 10.74 -0.39 27.44
CA SER A 81 10.95 0.39 26.22
C SER A 81 12.18 -0.07 25.46
N HIS A 82 12.18 0.11 24.14
CA HIS A 82 13.29 -0.19 23.25
C HIS A 82 13.71 1.04 22.45
N PRO A 83 15.01 1.25 22.18
CA PRO A 83 15.44 2.26 21.22
C PRO A 83 14.92 1.90 19.83
N VAL A 84 14.32 2.87 19.12
CA VAL A 84 13.71 2.66 17.80
C VAL A 84 14.46 3.45 16.72
N ILE A 85 14.87 2.76 15.66
CA ILE A 85 15.34 3.36 14.41
C ILE A 85 14.18 3.29 13.40
N LYS A 86 13.57 4.44 13.10
CA LYS A 86 12.56 4.55 12.05
C LYS A 86 13.16 5.24 10.83
N ILE A 87 13.07 4.60 9.67
CA ILE A 87 13.48 5.17 8.38
C ILE A 87 12.28 5.16 7.44
N SER A 88 12.01 6.29 6.78
CA SER A 88 11.03 6.36 5.70
C SER A 88 11.72 6.86 4.44
N PHE A 89 11.69 6.07 3.38
CA PHE A 89 12.26 6.46 2.09
C PHE A 89 11.37 7.46 1.33
N SER A 90 10.14 7.70 1.80
CA SER A 90 9.15 8.63 1.21
C SER A 90 9.67 10.03 0.91
N LYS A 91 10.56 10.57 1.74
CA LYS A 91 11.03 11.96 1.70
C LYS A 91 12.54 12.11 1.88
N ILE A 92 13.31 11.08 1.54
CA ILE A 92 14.76 11.06 1.82
C ILE A 92 15.60 11.89 0.82
N GLY A 93 14.97 12.51 -0.19
CA GLY A 93 15.66 13.38 -1.16
C GLY A 93 16.57 12.65 -2.16
N HIS A 94 16.47 11.32 -2.25
CA HIS A 94 17.33 10.49 -3.12
C HIS A 94 17.33 10.93 -4.60
N ASN A 95 16.25 11.54 -5.08
CA ASN A 95 16.15 12.05 -6.44
C ASN A 95 17.03 13.27 -6.74
N VAL A 96 17.52 13.95 -5.69
CA VAL A 96 18.32 15.18 -5.79
C VAL A 96 19.78 14.91 -5.44
N ILE A 97 20.03 14.22 -4.33
CA ILE A 97 21.38 14.03 -3.78
C ILE A 97 21.95 12.61 -3.99
N GLY A 98 21.17 11.72 -4.61
CA GLY A 98 21.51 10.30 -4.72
C GLY A 98 21.19 9.51 -3.46
N LEU A 99 20.92 8.22 -3.62
CA LEU A 99 20.42 7.35 -2.55
C LEU A 99 21.44 7.15 -1.40
N GLU A 100 22.73 7.04 -1.71
CA GLU A 100 23.77 6.83 -0.69
C GLU A 100 23.87 8.02 0.27
N GLN A 101 23.93 9.24 -0.27
CA GLN A 101 23.97 10.46 0.53
C GLN A 101 22.66 10.70 1.28
N ALA A 102 21.53 10.36 0.67
CA ALA A 102 20.23 10.41 1.32
C ALA A 102 20.16 9.51 2.56
N ILE A 103 20.60 8.25 2.45
CA ILE A 103 20.68 7.32 3.59
C ILE A 103 21.65 7.85 4.64
N TYR A 104 22.82 8.34 4.22
CA TYR A 104 23.81 8.92 5.14
C TYR A 104 23.23 10.07 5.98
N ASN A 105 22.51 11.00 5.34
CA ASN A 105 21.90 12.14 6.02
C ASN A 105 20.84 11.66 7.01
N GLN A 106 19.96 10.75 6.58
CA GLN A 106 18.91 10.19 7.42
C GLN A 106 19.47 9.49 8.67
N LEU A 107 20.54 8.69 8.52
CA LEU A 107 21.20 8.03 9.66
C LEU A 107 21.82 9.04 10.62
N SER A 108 22.39 10.13 10.09
CA SER A 108 22.98 11.19 10.89
C SER A 108 21.91 11.96 11.68
N ASP A 109 20.76 12.23 11.07
CA ASP A 109 19.62 12.86 11.75
C ASP A 109 19.06 11.98 12.88
N ILE A 110 18.92 10.67 12.63
CA ILE A 110 18.48 9.72 13.66
C ILE A 110 19.49 9.65 14.81
N ALA A 111 20.79 9.63 14.50
CA ALA A 111 21.84 9.62 15.51
C ALA A 111 21.81 10.89 16.37
N ASN A 112 21.70 12.06 15.74
CA ASN A 112 21.58 13.36 16.43
C ASN A 112 20.35 13.39 17.34
N ASN A 113 19.18 12.97 16.86
CA ASN A 113 17.95 12.90 17.66
C ASN A 113 18.05 11.96 18.87
N ASN A 114 18.98 11.00 18.83
CA ASN A 114 19.24 10.06 19.92
C ASN A 114 20.48 10.42 20.77
N ASN A 115 21.11 11.57 20.51
CA ASN A 115 22.36 12.01 21.12
C ASN A 115 23.50 10.97 20.95
N VAL A 116 23.62 10.43 19.74
CA VAL A 116 24.66 9.47 19.35
C VAL A 116 25.56 10.12 18.31
N THR A 117 26.87 10.12 18.57
CA THR A 117 27.87 10.51 17.56
C THR A 117 28.25 9.29 16.72
N LEU A 118 28.28 9.44 15.39
CA LEU A 118 28.75 8.42 14.46
C LEU A 118 30.11 8.80 13.89
N GLU A 119 31.05 7.86 13.89
CA GLU A 119 32.44 8.06 13.46
C GLU A 119 32.73 7.39 12.11
N LYS A 120 31.97 6.35 11.75
CA LYS A 120 32.11 5.65 10.48
C LYS A 120 31.74 6.56 9.30
N LYS A 121 32.35 6.31 8.14
CA LYS A 121 32.19 7.17 6.95
C LYS A 121 31.16 6.64 5.96
N SER A 122 31.11 5.33 5.75
CA SER A 122 30.16 4.74 4.80
C SER A 122 28.77 4.59 5.41
N TYR A 123 27.72 4.68 4.59
CA TYR A 123 26.33 4.55 5.06
C TYR A 123 26.02 3.16 5.68
N PRO A 124 26.55 2.01 5.19
CA PRO A 124 26.30 0.72 5.85
C PRO A 124 26.97 0.63 7.22
N GLU A 125 28.24 1.03 7.33
CA GLU A 125 28.96 1.00 8.61
C GLU A 125 28.36 1.97 9.63
N LYS A 126 27.86 3.13 9.19
CA LYS A 126 27.13 4.05 10.06
C LYS A 126 25.85 3.45 10.60
N PHE A 127 25.13 2.68 9.77
CA PHE A 127 23.91 2.04 10.21
C PHE A 127 24.20 0.97 11.25
N GLU A 128 25.23 0.15 11.03
CA GLU A 128 25.73 -0.81 12.02
C GLU A 128 26.17 -0.11 13.32
N GLU A 129 26.98 0.95 13.22
CA GLU A 129 27.44 1.74 14.37
C GLU A 129 26.27 2.31 15.17
N LEU A 130 25.25 2.85 14.48
CA LEU A 130 24.04 3.38 15.10
C LEU A 130 23.29 2.29 15.88
N ILE A 131 23.11 1.11 15.28
CA ILE A 131 22.47 -0.04 15.94
C ILE A 131 23.26 -0.44 17.19
N ILE A 132 24.58 -0.60 17.08
CA ILE A 132 25.44 -0.99 18.21
C ILE A 132 25.39 0.06 19.32
N LYS A 133 25.53 1.35 19.00
CA LYS A 133 25.52 2.43 20.00
C LYS A 133 24.16 2.53 20.69
N LEU A 134 23.05 2.39 19.97
CA LEU A 134 21.71 2.38 20.56
C LEU A 134 21.43 1.12 21.38
N SER A 135 21.98 -0.03 20.99
CA SER A 135 21.77 -1.30 21.70
C SER A 135 22.20 -1.29 23.17
N LYS A 136 23.08 -0.34 23.55
CA LYS A 136 23.49 -0.09 24.94
C LYS A 136 22.33 0.31 25.85
N LYS A 137 21.25 0.86 25.29
CA LYS A 137 20.02 1.24 26.02
C LYS A 137 18.97 0.11 26.03
N GLY A 138 19.25 -1.02 25.38
CA GLY A 138 18.32 -2.13 25.17
C GLY A 138 18.32 -2.59 23.71
N LYS A 139 17.80 -3.79 23.44
CA LYS A 139 17.72 -4.33 22.07
C LYS A 139 16.94 -3.37 21.15
N VAL A 140 17.47 -3.11 19.96
CA VAL A 140 16.99 -2.10 19.01
C VAL A 140 15.81 -2.61 18.19
N VAL A 141 14.83 -1.75 17.97
CA VAL A 141 13.72 -1.99 17.05
C VAL A 141 13.96 -1.18 15.79
N ILE A 142 13.78 -1.79 14.63
CA ILE A 142 13.97 -1.15 13.33
C ILE A 142 12.65 -1.19 12.56
N VAL A 143 12.19 -0.01 12.11
CA VAL A 143 10.97 0.15 11.33
C VAL A 143 11.29 0.90 10.05
N ILE A 144 11.01 0.28 8.90
CA ILE A 144 11.38 0.80 7.58
C ILE A 144 10.14 0.91 6.71
N ASP A 145 9.80 2.14 6.33
CA ASP A 145 8.63 2.46 5.52
C ASP A 145 9.01 2.91 4.11
N GLU A 146 8.18 2.55 3.13
CA GLU A 146 8.39 2.76 1.70
C GLU A 146 9.77 2.29 1.18
N TYR A 147 10.25 1.14 1.67
CA TYR A 147 11.59 0.62 1.38
C TYR A 147 11.95 0.51 -0.13
N ASP A 148 10.92 0.34 -0.96
CA ASP A 148 10.95 0.12 -2.40
C ASP A 148 10.87 1.41 -3.20
N LYS A 149 10.58 2.56 -2.57
CA LYS A 149 10.43 3.83 -3.27
C LYS A 149 11.65 4.22 -4.10
N PRO A 150 12.90 4.07 -3.63
CA PRO A 150 14.06 4.42 -4.45
C PRO A 150 14.19 3.60 -5.74
N ILE A 151 13.52 2.45 -5.81
CA ILE A 151 13.45 1.65 -7.03
C ILE A 151 12.25 2.11 -7.87
N ILE A 152 11.09 2.27 -7.23
CA ILE A 152 9.82 2.65 -7.87
C ILE A 152 9.93 4.00 -8.61
N ASP A 153 10.59 4.99 -8.00
CA ASP A 153 10.73 6.34 -8.56
C ASP A 153 11.56 6.34 -9.86
N TYR A 154 12.33 5.27 -10.13
CA TYR A 154 13.17 5.10 -11.32
C TYR A 154 12.76 3.91 -12.20
N MET A 155 11.50 3.48 -12.14
CA MET A 155 11.04 2.35 -12.97
C MET A 155 11.10 2.62 -14.48
N ASP A 156 11.08 3.90 -14.88
CA ASP A 156 11.28 4.33 -16.27
C ASP A 156 12.80 4.48 -16.63
N ASP A 157 13.71 4.32 -15.66
CA ASP A 157 15.17 4.35 -15.80
C ASP A 157 15.81 3.12 -15.12
N ILE A 158 15.79 2.00 -15.84
CA ILE A 158 16.25 0.69 -15.34
C ILE A 158 17.70 0.72 -14.82
N PRO A 159 18.69 1.34 -15.50
CA PRO A 159 20.05 1.46 -14.97
C PRO A 159 20.12 2.14 -13.59
N GLN A 160 19.37 3.22 -13.38
CA GLN A 160 19.35 3.91 -12.09
C GLN A 160 18.60 3.11 -11.02
N ALA A 161 17.51 2.41 -11.37
CA ALA A 161 16.82 1.49 -10.47
C ALA A 161 17.73 0.33 -10.02
N GLU A 162 18.54 -0.25 -10.92
CA GLU A 162 19.53 -1.29 -10.58
C GLU A 162 20.63 -0.76 -9.66
N LYS A 163 21.09 0.48 -9.88
CA LYS A 163 22.06 1.13 -8.98
C LYS A 163 21.47 1.29 -7.58
N ASN A 164 20.24 1.79 -7.47
CA ASN A 164 19.55 1.95 -6.19
C ASN A 164 19.32 0.60 -5.50
N LEU A 165 19.00 -0.46 -6.26
CA LEU A 165 18.88 -1.82 -5.74
C LEU A 165 20.19 -2.30 -5.09
N LYS A 166 21.34 -2.06 -5.72
CA LYS A 166 22.67 -2.41 -5.17
C LYS A 166 22.98 -1.64 -3.89
N THR A 167 22.71 -0.33 -3.88
CA THR A 167 22.88 0.52 -2.69
C THR A 167 22.03 0.00 -1.52
N LEU A 168 20.76 -0.33 -1.77
CA LEU A 168 19.89 -0.88 -0.74
C LEU A 168 20.39 -2.25 -0.27
N LYS A 169 20.82 -3.14 -1.17
CA LYS A 169 21.39 -4.44 -0.76
C LYS A 169 22.55 -4.28 0.23
N SER A 170 23.48 -3.36 -0.04
CA SER A 170 24.57 -3.04 0.88
C SER A 170 24.09 -2.42 2.19
N PHE A 171 23.00 -1.65 2.17
CA PHE A 171 22.41 -1.06 3.37
C PHE A 171 21.77 -2.11 4.29
N TYR A 172 21.04 -3.08 3.74
CA TYR A 172 20.35 -4.10 4.54
C TYR A 172 21.24 -5.28 4.95
N SER A 173 22.34 -5.54 4.25
CA SER A 173 23.22 -6.68 4.55
C SER A 173 23.78 -6.65 5.98
N ILE A 174 23.99 -5.46 6.55
CA ILE A 174 24.50 -5.30 7.92
C ILE A 174 23.55 -5.86 8.98
N LEU A 175 22.25 -6.02 8.66
CA LEU A 175 21.26 -6.52 9.61
C LEU A 175 21.50 -7.99 9.96
N LYS A 176 22.19 -8.74 9.09
CA LYS A 176 22.54 -10.16 9.32
C LYS A 176 23.42 -10.33 10.56
N ASP A 177 24.46 -9.52 10.68
CA ASP A 177 25.41 -9.60 11.81
C ASP A 177 24.92 -8.80 13.03
N ALA A 178 23.92 -7.93 12.84
CA ALA A 178 23.33 -7.13 13.89
C ALA A 178 22.27 -7.88 14.74
N ASP A 179 21.89 -9.11 14.39
CA ASP A 179 20.79 -9.89 15.00
C ASP A 179 20.80 -9.87 16.54
N LYS A 180 21.97 -10.05 17.15
CA LYS A 180 22.15 -10.04 18.62
C LYS A 180 21.71 -8.72 19.30
N TYR A 181 21.75 -7.62 18.55
CA TYR A 181 21.35 -6.29 19.02
C TYR A 181 19.88 -5.98 18.75
N LEU A 182 19.17 -6.75 17.92
CA LEU A 182 17.82 -6.43 17.49
C LEU A 182 16.77 -7.11 18.36
N ARG A 183 15.68 -6.39 18.62
CA ARG A 183 14.44 -6.90 19.22
C ARG A 183 13.41 -7.23 18.15
N PHE A 184 13.30 -6.39 17.13
CA PHE A 184 12.23 -6.44 16.13
C PHE A 184 12.64 -5.68 14.88
N LEU A 185 12.26 -6.19 13.70
CA LEU A 185 12.46 -5.56 12.39
C LEU A 185 11.15 -5.60 11.63
N PHE A 186 10.66 -4.44 11.18
CA PHE A 186 9.50 -4.35 10.32
C PHE A 186 9.81 -3.53 9.08
N ILE A 187 9.63 -4.15 7.91
CA ILE A 187 9.84 -3.52 6.61
C ILE A 187 8.54 -3.51 5.84
N THR A 188 8.17 -2.37 5.27
CA THR A 188 6.93 -2.26 4.50
C THR A 188 7.08 -1.41 3.25
N GLY A 189 6.29 -1.74 2.24
CA GLY A 189 6.33 -1.12 0.91
C GLY A 189 5.11 -1.46 0.07
N VAL A 190 5.11 -1.02 -1.19
CA VAL A 190 4.05 -1.34 -2.15
C VAL A 190 4.29 -2.68 -2.82
N SER A 191 5.54 -2.95 -3.13
CA SER A 191 5.96 -4.00 -4.03
C SER A 191 6.90 -4.99 -3.36
N LYS A 192 7.22 -6.06 -4.07
CA LYS A 192 8.21 -7.06 -3.68
C LYS A 192 9.44 -7.06 -4.61
N PHE A 193 9.75 -5.95 -5.33
CA PHE A 193 10.87 -5.84 -6.32
C PHE A 193 12.22 -6.37 -5.80
N SER A 194 12.33 -6.48 -4.49
CA SER A 194 13.56 -6.51 -3.74
C SER A 194 13.59 -7.61 -2.68
N HIS A 195 12.49 -8.32 -2.42
CA HIS A 195 12.50 -9.28 -1.31
C HIS A 195 13.49 -10.43 -1.56
N VAL A 196 13.55 -10.94 -2.80
CA VAL A 196 14.45 -12.05 -3.15
C VAL A 196 15.90 -11.58 -3.38
N SER A 197 16.13 -10.30 -3.72
CA SER A 197 17.46 -9.78 -4.11
C SER A 197 18.15 -8.93 -3.04
N ILE A 198 17.39 -8.12 -2.30
CA ILE A 198 17.90 -7.26 -1.21
C ILE A 198 17.99 -8.04 0.09
N PHE A 199 16.97 -8.84 0.41
CA PHE A 199 16.91 -9.59 1.67
C PHE A 199 17.40 -11.02 1.53
N SER A 200 18.11 -11.36 0.43
CA SER A 200 18.71 -12.69 0.24
C SER A 200 19.63 -13.08 1.38
N ASP A 201 20.23 -12.08 2.06
CA ASP A 201 21.15 -12.28 3.17
C ASP A 201 20.42 -12.36 4.54
N LEU A 202 19.12 -12.04 4.59
CA LEU A 202 18.26 -12.08 5.78
C LEU A 202 17.37 -13.33 5.76
N ASN A 203 17.96 -14.46 6.12
CA ASN A 203 17.28 -15.78 6.09
C ASN A 203 16.10 -15.92 7.07
N ASN A 204 15.85 -14.94 7.93
CA ASN A 204 14.82 -14.95 8.98
C ASN A 204 13.72 -13.89 8.78
N LEU A 205 13.70 -13.19 7.64
CA LEU A 205 12.65 -12.23 7.32
C LEU A 205 11.37 -12.95 6.84
N GLU A 206 10.30 -12.89 7.64
CA GLU A 206 9.01 -13.49 7.29
C GLU A 206 8.15 -12.53 6.47
N ASP A 207 7.77 -12.93 5.25
CA ASP A 207 6.79 -12.19 4.44
C ASP A 207 5.35 -12.53 4.89
N ILE A 208 4.72 -11.59 5.59
CA ILE A 208 3.34 -11.74 6.10
C ILE A 208 2.28 -11.24 5.13
N THR A 209 2.65 -10.87 3.89
CA THR A 209 1.74 -10.26 2.91
C THR A 209 0.52 -11.15 2.63
N LEU A 210 0.73 -12.45 2.41
CA LEU A 210 -0.33 -13.43 2.14
C LEU A 210 -0.62 -14.32 3.35
N ASN A 211 -0.02 -14.04 4.51
CA ASN A 211 -0.27 -14.78 5.73
C ASN A 211 -1.68 -14.44 6.24
N LYS A 212 -2.55 -15.46 6.30
CA LYS A 212 -3.95 -15.34 6.74
C LYS A 212 -4.11 -14.77 8.15
N ASN A 213 -3.13 -14.97 9.04
CA ASN A 213 -3.18 -14.45 10.41
C ASN A 213 -3.04 -12.93 10.45
N PHE A 214 -2.43 -12.33 9.42
CA PHE A 214 -2.20 -10.90 9.30
C PHE A 214 -2.97 -10.26 8.14
N SER A 215 -3.99 -10.95 7.60
CA SER A 215 -4.76 -10.43 6.46
C SER A 215 -5.44 -9.09 6.77
N GLN A 216 -5.84 -8.89 8.04
CA GLN A 216 -6.53 -7.70 8.56
C GLN A 216 -5.60 -6.65 9.20
N ILE A 217 -4.27 -6.84 9.16
CA ILE A 217 -3.32 -5.93 9.84
C ILE A 217 -3.34 -4.50 9.25
N ALA A 218 -3.78 -4.37 8.01
CA ALA A 218 -3.94 -3.11 7.29
C ALA A 218 -5.24 -3.16 6.48
N GLY A 219 -5.92 -2.02 6.30
CA GLY A 219 -7.29 -1.96 5.79
C GLY A 219 -8.33 -2.23 6.88
N TRP A 220 -9.61 -2.05 6.55
CA TRP A 220 -10.70 -2.16 7.51
C TRP A 220 -11.74 -3.20 7.12
N THR A 221 -12.21 -4.00 8.07
CA THR A 221 -13.35 -4.89 7.85
C THR A 221 -14.66 -4.11 7.85
N LYS A 222 -15.75 -4.77 7.45
CA LYS A 222 -17.10 -4.18 7.54
C LYS A 222 -17.45 -3.84 9.00
N GLU A 223 -17.13 -4.73 9.92
CA GLU A 223 -17.43 -4.60 11.34
C GLU A 223 -16.69 -3.40 11.94
N GLU A 224 -15.42 -3.22 11.58
CA GLU A 224 -14.64 -2.06 11.98
C GLU A 224 -15.20 -0.76 11.40
N VAL A 225 -15.56 -0.75 10.11
CA VAL A 225 -16.14 0.43 9.47
C VAL A 225 -17.43 0.85 10.16
N VAL A 226 -18.35 -0.09 10.40
CA VAL A 226 -19.61 0.19 11.10
C VAL A 226 -19.35 0.68 12.53
N LYS A 227 -18.42 0.04 13.26
CA LYS A 227 -18.09 0.40 14.64
C LYS A 227 -17.50 1.80 14.77
N TYR A 228 -16.54 2.17 13.91
CA TYR A 228 -15.78 3.41 14.07
C TYR A 228 -16.36 4.60 13.31
N PHE A 229 -17.18 4.36 12.29
CA PHE A 229 -17.66 5.40 11.38
C PHE A 229 -19.19 5.53 11.31
N SER A 230 -19.96 4.98 12.27
CA SER A 230 -21.43 5.03 12.28
C SER A 230 -22.00 6.42 11.97
N ASN A 231 -21.53 7.46 12.67
CA ASN A 231 -22.00 8.84 12.46
C ASN A 231 -21.73 9.36 11.03
N TYR A 232 -20.63 8.94 10.41
CA TYR A 232 -20.31 9.32 9.03
C TYR A 232 -21.14 8.54 8.02
N ILE A 233 -21.42 7.26 8.30
CA ILE A 233 -22.30 6.42 7.49
C ILE A 233 -23.71 7.01 7.48
N GLU A 234 -24.23 7.44 8.64
CA GLU A 234 -25.54 8.09 8.78
C GLU A 234 -25.62 9.40 7.97
N GLU A 235 -24.58 10.23 7.99
CA GLU A 235 -24.55 11.46 7.18
C GLU A 235 -24.59 11.19 5.68
N VAL A 236 -23.82 10.21 5.20
CA VAL A 236 -23.86 9.81 3.80
C VAL A 236 -25.21 9.16 3.46
N ALA A 237 -25.80 8.39 4.38
CA ALA A 237 -27.13 7.81 4.20
C ALA A 237 -28.20 8.89 4.00
N GLU A 238 -28.18 9.93 4.84
CA GLU A 238 -29.13 11.03 4.75
C GLU A 238 -28.97 11.82 3.45
N PHE A 239 -27.74 12.07 3.01
CA PHE A 239 -27.47 12.75 1.74
C PHE A 239 -27.99 11.98 0.52
N TYR A 240 -27.91 10.65 0.54
CA TYR A 240 -28.31 9.78 -0.57
C TYR A 240 -29.67 9.07 -0.37
N LYS A 241 -30.49 9.48 0.60
CA LYS A 241 -31.71 8.73 0.99
C LYS A 241 -32.70 8.47 -0.16
N ASP A 242 -32.78 9.40 -1.12
CA ASP A 242 -33.69 9.31 -2.26
C ASP A 242 -33.06 8.59 -3.47
N ILE A 243 -31.78 8.23 -3.38
CA ILE A 243 -30.98 7.62 -4.47
C ILE A 243 -30.64 6.16 -4.13
N PHE A 244 -30.18 5.91 -2.91
CA PHE A 244 -29.72 4.58 -2.47
C PHE A 244 -30.53 4.10 -1.26
N PRO A 245 -31.37 3.06 -1.42
CA PRO A 245 -32.14 2.49 -0.30
C PRO A 245 -31.27 1.88 0.80
N ASP A 246 -30.08 1.37 0.44
CA ASP A 246 -29.08 0.86 1.37
C ASP A 246 -27.71 1.45 1.04
N ILE A 247 -27.32 2.47 1.79
CA ILE A 247 -26.03 3.14 1.59
C ILE A 247 -24.84 2.20 1.81
N MET A 248 -24.94 1.23 2.72
CA MET A 248 -23.84 0.33 3.02
C MET A 248 -23.55 -0.64 1.88
N THR A 249 -24.58 -1.01 1.11
CA THR A 249 -24.40 -1.78 -0.13
C THR A 249 -23.61 -0.97 -1.16
N GLU A 250 -23.91 0.31 -1.35
CA GLU A 250 -23.18 1.16 -2.30
C GLU A 250 -21.74 1.46 -1.81
N ILE A 251 -21.54 1.75 -0.52
CA ILE A 251 -20.21 1.90 0.09
C ILE A 251 -19.37 0.64 -0.09
N LYS A 252 -19.96 -0.55 0.10
CA LYS A 252 -19.28 -1.82 -0.14
C LYS A 252 -18.87 -1.97 -1.61
N LYS A 253 -19.79 -1.71 -2.54
CA LYS A 253 -19.55 -1.82 -3.99
C LYS A 253 -18.41 -0.92 -4.47
N TRP A 254 -18.32 0.30 -3.93
CA TRP A 254 -17.29 1.27 -4.31
C TRP A 254 -15.95 1.05 -3.64
N TYR A 255 -15.92 0.73 -2.34
CA TYR A 255 -14.70 0.86 -1.55
C TYR A 255 -14.25 -0.42 -0.84
N ASN A 256 -15.05 -1.50 -0.85
CA ASN A 256 -14.69 -2.80 -0.29
C ASN A 256 -14.34 -3.82 -1.37
N GLY A 257 -13.36 -4.67 -1.08
CA GLY A 257 -13.20 -5.89 -1.86
C GLY A 257 -11.77 -6.39 -1.95
N TYR A 258 -10.82 -5.65 -1.39
CA TYR A 258 -9.43 -6.07 -1.25
C TYR A 258 -9.32 -7.30 -0.34
N SER A 259 -8.47 -8.24 -0.70
CA SER A 259 -8.18 -9.47 0.04
C SER A 259 -6.77 -9.98 -0.26
N TRP A 260 -6.16 -10.56 0.77
CA TRP A 260 -4.87 -11.24 0.70
C TRP A 260 -4.96 -12.74 1.05
N ASP A 261 -6.09 -13.19 1.57
CA ASP A 261 -6.36 -14.59 1.92
C ASP A 261 -7.48 -15.21 1.07
N GLY A 262 -8.10 -14.42 0.18
CA GLY A 262 -9.25 -14.83 -0.63
C GLY A 262 -10.57 -14.93 0.15
N LEU A 263 -10.56 -14.74 1.47
CA LEU A 263 -11.71 -14.89 2.37
C LEU A 263 -12.16 -13.54 2.92
N THR A 264 -11.24 -12.84 3.57
CA THR A 264 -11.49 -11.55 4.20
C THR A 264 -11.58 -10.46 3.13
N ARG A 265 -12.53 -9.53 3.29
CA ARG A 265 -12.72 -8.40 2.38
C ARG A 265 -12.60 -7.08 3.12
N LEU A 266 -11.67 -6.25 2.65
CA LEU A 266 -11.26 -5.03 3.33
C LEU A 266 -11.61 -3.79 2.51
N TYR A 267 -11.97 -2.74 3.24
CA TYR A 267 -12.12 -1.39 2.74
C TYR A 267 -10.75 -0.72 2.62
N ASN A 268 -10.57 0.09 1.58
CA ASN A 268 -9.44 1.01 1.48
C ASN A 268 -9.64 2.17 2.49
N PRO A 269 -8.73 2.37 3.46
CA PRO A 269 -8.89 3.41 4.48
C PRO A 269 -9.00 4.82 3.92
N ILE A 270 -8.17 5.17 2.94
CA ILE A 270 -8.11 6.54 2.40
C ILE A 270 -9.31 6.82 1.50
N SER A 271 -9.73 5.87 0.67
CA SER A 271 -10.93 6.06 -0.17
C SER A 271 -12.17 6.26 0.70
N LEU A 272 -12.33 5.44 1.74
CA LEU A 272 -13.49 5.52 2.62
C LEU A 272 -13.51 6.81 3.43
N MET A 273 -12.36 7.24 3.97
CA MET A 273 -12.30 8.54 4.65
C MET A 273 -12.59 9.71 3.69
N ASN A 274 -12.17 9.65 2.43
CA ASN A 274 -12.50 10.69 1.46
C ASN A 274 -13.98 10.70 1.10
N LEU A 275 -14.63 9.53 0.98
CA LEU A 275 -16.09 9.46 0.88
C LEU A 275 -16.72 10.19 2.07
N PHE A 276 -16.35 9.85 3.30
CA PHE A 276 -16.95 10.45 4.49
C PHE A 276 -16.68 11.95 4.63
N LYS A 277 -15.54 12.43 4.13
CA LYS A 277 -15.22 13.87 4.12
C LYS A 277 -16.04 14.64 3.09
N ASN A 278 -16.18 14.09 1.88
CA ASN A 278 -16.73 14.81 0.74
C ASN A 278 -18.19 14.44 0.43
N GLN A 279 -18.72 13.38 1.07
CA GLN A 279 -20.04 12.80 0.85
C GLN A 279 -20.33 12.45 -0.62
N ASP A 280 -19.32 11.95 -1.32
CA ASP A 280 -19.36 11.79 -2.77
C ASP A 280 -18.72 10.47 -3.21
N PHE A 281 -19.43 9.71 -4.05
CA PHE A 281 -18.91 8.46 -4.62
C PHE A 281 -18.07 8.75 -5.85
N ARG A 282 -16.75 8.65 -5.69
CA ARG A 282 -15.78 8.79 -6.78
C ARG A 282 -14.48 8.08 -6.50
N ASN A 283 -13.57 8.16 -7.47
CA ASN A 283 -12.23 7.62 -7.40
C ASN A 283 -11.34 8.51 -6.52
N TYR A 284 -10.93 7.99 -5.36
CA TYR A 284 -10.06 8.64 -4.38
C TYR A 284 -8.72 7.94 -4.23
N TRP A 285 -8.67 6.63 -4.46
CA TRP A 285 -7.47 5.81 -4.38
C TRP A 285 -6.47 6.19 -5.46
N PHE A 286 -6.99 6.43 -6.67
CA PHE A 286 -6.20 6.63 -7.87
C PHE A 286 -5.44 7.97 -7.79
N SER A 287 -4.15 7.91 -7.46
CA SER A 287 -3.25 9.06 -7.52
C SER A 287 -2.61 9.16 -8.90
N THR A 288 -2.44 10.38 -9.39
CA THR A 288 -1.43 10.71 -10.42
C THR A 288 -0.09 10.07 -10.01
N GLY A 289 0.43 9.15 -10.82
CA GLY A 289 1.64 8.40 -10.50
C GLY A 289 1.49 6.87 -10.48
N THR A 290 0.40 6.33 -11.03
CA THR A 290 0.46 4.97 -11.58
C THR A 290 1.15 5.04 -12.93
N PRO A 291 2.20 4.23 -13.14
CA PRO A 291 3.29 4.62 -13.99
C PRO A 291 2.92 4.46 -15.46
N THR A 292 3.38 5.41 -16.27
CA THR A 292 3.52 5.31 -17.72
C THR A 292 3.96 3.88 -18.11
N MET A 293 4.92 3.31 -17.38
CA MET A 293 5.35 1.91 -17.49
C MET A 293 4.21 0.86 -17.51
N LEU A 294 3.21 0.92 -16.62
CA LEU A 294 2.13 -0.08 -16.61
C LEU A 294 1.32 -0.01 -17.92
N MET A 295 1.05 1.22 -18.36
CA MET A 295 0.35 1.47 -19.61
C MET A 295 1.20 1.08 -20.83
N GLU A 296 2.52 1.30 -20.78
CA GLU A 296 3.47 0.84 -21.79
C GLU A 296 3.54 -0.68 -21.87
N ILE A 297 3.57 -1.39 -20.73
CA ILE A 297 3.54 -2.85 -20.68
C ILE A 297 2.25 -3.36 -21.33
N ILE A 298 1.10 -2.81 -20.94
CA ILE A 298 -0.21 -3.20 -21.50
C ILE A 298 -0.23 -2.96 -23.01
N LYS A 299 0.26 -1.79 -23.47
CA LYS A 299 0.33 -1.43 -24.89
C LYS A 299 1.27 -2.35 -25.68
N ASN A 300 2.49 -2.59 -25.17
CA ASN A 300 3.51 -3.37 -25.85
C ASN A 300 3.18 -4.87 -25.88
N GLN A 301 2.53 -5.39 -24.84
CA GLN A 301 2.10 -6.79 -24.76
C GLN A 301 0.71 -7.02 -25.36
N LYS A 302 0.06 -5.97 -25.91
CA LYS A 302 -1.30 -6.01 -26.48
C LYS A 302 -2.34 -6.62 -25.52
N ILE A 303 -2.26 -6.25 -24.25
CA ILE A 303 -3.12 -6.80 -23.20
C ILE A 303 -4.46 -6.05 -23.19
N THR A 304 -5.55 -6.80 -23.10
CA THR A 304 -6.91 -6.25 -23.09
C THR A 304 -7.48 -6.22 -21.66
N ALA A 305 -8.59 -5.51 -21.47
CA ALA A 305 -9.31 -5.53 -20.19
C ALA A 305 -9.79 -6.94 -19.81
N PHE A 306 -10.08 -7.80 -20.81
CA PHE A 306 -10.52 -9.18 -20.60
C PHE A 306 -9.41 -10.10 -20.09
N ASP A 307 -8.15 -9.80 -20.43
CA ASP A 307 -6.99 -10.55 -19.93
C ASP A 307 -6.68 -10.24 -18.46
N ILE A 308 -7.14 -9.07 -17.99
CA ILE A 308 -6.87 -8.54 -16.65
C ILE A 308 -7.96 -8.97 -15.67
N GLU A 309 -9.23 -8.85 -16.07
CA GLU A 309 -10.35 -9.22 -15.21
C GLU A 309 -10.48 -10.73 -15.09
N ASN A 310 -10.65 -11.25 -13.86
CA ASN A 310 -10.81 -12.68 -13.60
C ASN A 310 -9.62 -13.54 -14.05
N SER A 311 -8.42 -12.97 -14.08
CA SER A 311 -7.20 -13.67 -14.42
C SER A 311 -6.79 -14.70 -13.35
N TYR A 312 -6.02 -15.71 -13.75
CA TYR A 312 -5.50 -16.73 -12.85
C TYR A 312 -3.98 -16.64 -12.71
N THR A 313 -3.48 -16.92 -11.52
CA THR A 313 -2.05 -16.96 -11.19
C THR A 313 -1.79 -17.99 -10.10
N SER A 314 -0.54 -18.10 -9.66
CA SER A 314 -0.14 -18.87 -8.47
C SER A 314 0.63 -17.99 -7.49
N THR A 315 0.80 -18.47 -6.25
CA THR A 315 1.56 -17.78 -5.21
C THR A 315 3.01 -17.52 -5.65
N GLU A 316 3.63 -18.49 -6.33
CA GLU A 316 5.01 -18.39 -6.80
C GLU A 316 5.19 -17.25 -7.83
N VAL A 317 4.15 -16.91 -8.58
CA VAL A 317 4.17 -15.78 -9.53
C VAL A 317 3.96 -14.46 -8.80
N LEU A 318 3.14 -14.41 -7.75
CA LEU A 318 2.92 -13.20 -6.95
C LEU A 318 4.14 -12.82 -6.10
N ASP A 319 4.94 -13.81 -5.72
CA ASP A 319 6.19 -13.62 -4.97
C ASP A 319 7.39 -13.32 -5.88
N LYS A 320 7.31 -13.67 -7.17
CA LYS A 320 8.37 -13.37 -8.14
C LYS A 320 8.21 -11.98 -8.71
N TYR A 321 9.18 -11.13 -8.43
CA TYR A 321 9.26 -9.80 -9.00
C TYR A 321 10.68 -9.49 -9.49
N ASP A 322 10.87 -9.48 -10.81
CA ASP A 322 12.13 -9.13 -11.48
C ASP A 322 11.93 -7.81 -12.25
N ILE A 323 12.77 -6.82 -11.95
CA ILE A 323 12.75 -5.49 -12.60
C ILE A 323 12.84 -5.61 -14.13
N LYS A 324 13.51 -6.64 -14.67
CA LYS A 324 13.66 -6.87 -16.12
C LYS A 324 12.52 -7.68 -16.75
N ASN A 325 11.80 -8.48 -15.96
CA ASN A 325 10.76 -9.39 -16.44
C ASN A 325 9.52 -9.29 -15.57
N LEU A 326 8.90 -8.11 -15.61
CA LEU A 326 7.72 -7.77 -14.84
C LEU A 326 6.55 -8.67 -15.25
N LYS A 327 6.06 -9.50 -14.31
CA LYS A 327 4.82 -10.25 -14.50
C LYS A 327 3.64 -9.33 -14.21
N LEU A 328 2.81 -9.08 -15.22
CA LEU A 328 1.68 -8.14 -15.12
C LEU A 328 0.78 -8.44 -13.92
N ASN A 329 0.37 -9.69 -13.71
CA ASN A 329 -0.49 -10.07 -12.57
C ASN A 329 0.14 -9.71 -11.22
N SER A 330 1.45 -9.87 -11.07
CA SER A 330 2.16 -9.49 -9.84
C SER A 330 2.22 -7.98 -9.67
N LEU A 331 2.53 -7.25 -10.74
CA LEU A 331 2.55 -5.78 -10.73
C LEU A 331 1.17 -5.21 -10.39
N LEU A 332 0.11 -5.67 -11.06
CA LEU A 332 -1.26 -5.24 -10.82
C LEU A 332 -1.73 -5.57 -9.40
N PHE A 333 -1.38 -6.73 -8.86
CA PHE A 333 -1.71 -7.10 -7.48
C PHE A 333 -1.00 -6.21 -6.46
N GLN A 334 0.33 -6.08 -6.58
CA GLN A 334 1.15 -5.31 -5.64
C GLN A 334 0.81 -3.82 -5.64
N THR A 335 0.55 -3.26 -6.83
CA THR A 335 0.13 -1.87 -6.97
C THR A 335 -1.31 -1.63 -6.56
N GLY A 336 -2.14 -2.66 -6.38
CA GLY A 336 -3.51 -2.56 -5.88
C GLY A 336 -4.61 -2.48 -6.93
N TYR A 337 -4.29 -2.72 -8.21
CA TYR A 337 -5.26 -2.85 -9.30
C TYR A 337 -6.06 -4.14 -9.22
N LEU A 338 -5.39 -5.23 -8.86
CA LEU A 338 -6.02 -6.52 -8.68
C LEU A 338 -5.91 -6.98 -7.23
N THR A 339 -6.83 -7.85 -6.85
CA THR A 339 -6.85 -8.47 -5.54
C THR A 339 -7.28 -9.93 -5.63
N ILE A 340 -7.02 -10.70 -4.59
CA ILE A 340 -7.38 -12.13 -4.56
C ILE A 340 -8.91 -12.26 -4.40
N LYS A 341 -9.58 -12.78 -5.42
CA LYS A 341 -11.02 -13.09 -5.33
C LYS A 341 -11.28 -14.46 -4.74
N SER A 342 -10.43 -15.44 -5.03
CA SER A 342 -10.54 -16.78 -4.46
C SER A 342 -9.22 -17.52 -4.60
N ILE A 343 -8.98 -18.47 -3.70
CA ILE A 343 -7.86 -19.39 -3.76
C ILE A 343 -8.44 -20.81 -3.79
N ASP A 344 -8.14 -21.56 -4.86
CA ASP A 344 -8.40 -22.98 -4.90
C ASP A 344 -7.25 -23.71 -4.22
N LEU A 345 -7.48 -24.22 -3.00
CA LEU A 345 -6.47 -24.91 -2.21
C LEU A 345 -6.02 -26.24 -2.80
N ARG A 346 -6.84 -26.89 -3.65
CA ARG A 346 -6.48 -28.17 -4.29
C ARG A 346 -5.46 -27.96 -5.40
N THR A 347 -5.67 -26.90 -6.18
CA THR A 347 -4.84 -26.62 -7.36
C THR A 347 -3.83 -25.51 -7.14
N ARG A 348 -3.87 -24.84 -5.97
CA ARG A 348 -3.14 -23.61 -5.63
C ARG A 348 -3.34 -22.47 -6.63
N ARG A 349 -4.43 -22.51 -7.41
CA ARG A 349 -4.79 -21.44 -8.34
C ARG A 349 -5.40 -20.27 -7.59
N ILE A 350 -4.88 -19.09 -7.85
CA ILE A 350 -5.36 -17.82 -7.32
C ILE A 350 -6.11 -17.11 -8.43
N LYS A 351 -7.38 -16.77 -8.18
CA LYS A 351 -8.16 -15.91 -9.07
C LYS A 351 -7.98 -14.46 -8.65
N LEU A 352 -7.55 -13.61 -9.58
CA LEU A 352 -7.42 -12.17 -9.39
C LEU A 352 -8.54 -11.43 -10.13
N SER A 353 -8.99 -10.31 -9.57
CA SER A 353 -9.87 -9.37 -10.27
C SER A 353 -9.81 -8.00 -9.56
N TYR A 354 -10.45 -6.97 -10.12
CA TYR A 354 -10.56 -5.66 -9.48
C TYR A 354 -11.19 -5.80 -8.08
N PRO A 355 -10.68 -5.08 -7.07
CA PRO A 355 -11.25 -5.14 -5.73
C PRO A 355 -12.69 -4.64 -5.71
N ASN A 356 -12.95 -3.50 -6.35
CA ASN A 356 -14.19 -2.74 -6.26
C ASN A 356 -14.40 -1.85 -7.50
N ASN A 357 -15.52 -1.12 -7.54
CA ASN A 357 -15.86 -0.24 -8.64
C ASN A 357 -14.88 0.93 -8.81
N GLU A 358 -14.37 1.51 -7.72
CA GLU A 358 -13.41 2.60 -7.78
C GLU A 358 -12.19 2.23 -8.64
N VAL A 359 -11.61 1.06 -8.38
CA VAL A 359 -10.41 0.62 -9.08
C VAL A 359 -10.73 0.17 -10.50
N ALA A 360 -11.81 -0.59 -10.69
CA ALA A 360 -12.24 -1.05 -12.01
C ALA A 360 -12.50 0.14 -12.95
N GLU A 361 -13.28 1.12 -12.51
CA GLU A 361 -13.62 2.29 -13.30
C GLU A 361 -12.38 3.14 -13.62
N ALA A 362 -11.56 3.45 -12.61
CA ALA A 362 -10.37 4.27 -12.81
C ALA A 362 -9.39 3.61 -13.78
N PHE A 363 -9.14 2.31 -13.62
CA PHE A 363 -8.19 1.59 -14.44
C PHE A 363 -8.70 1.38 -15.87
N SER A 364 -9.97 1.02 -16.06
CA SER A 364 -10.57 0.93 -17.40
C SER A 364 -10.54 2.26 -18.16
N LYS A 365 -10.80 3.38 -17.47
CA LYS A 365 -10.66 4.72 -18.07
C LYS A 365 -9.23 5.00 -18.53
N HIS A 366 -8.22 4.60 -17.75
CA HIS A 366 -6.82 4.78 -18.13
C HIS A 366 -6.41 3.92 -19.34
N ILE A 367 -6.76 2.64 -19.35
CA ILE A 367 -6.51 1.77 -20.52
C ILE A 367 -7.12 2.41 -21.76
N LEU A 368 -8.40 2.79 -21.69
CA LEU A 368 -9.09 3.39 -22.83
C LEU A 368 -8.39 4.67 -23.31
N THR A 369 -8.00 5.55 -22.40
CA THR A 369 -7.28 6.80 -22.73
C THR A 369 -5.93 6.52 -23.39
N THR A 370 -5.20 5.50 -22.93
CA THR A 370 -3.93 5.07 -23.54
C THR A 370 -4.16 4.51 -24.94
N LEU A 371 -5.25 3.77 -25.17
CA LEU A 371 -5.59 3.19 -26.47
C LEU A 371 -6.11 4.26 -27.46
N THR A 372 -6.72 5.36 -27.00
CA THR A 372 -7.25 6.46 -27.83
C THR A 372 -6.28 7.63 -28.00
N ASN A 373 -4.97 7.38 -27.86
CA ASN A 373 -3.90 8.38 -27.99
C ASN A 373 -4.04 9.61 -27.07
N GLY A 374 -4.57 9.43 -25.86
CA GLY A 374 -4.63 10.50 -24.86
C GLY A 374 -5.76 11.50 -25.04
N ASN A 375 -6.71 11.25 -25.94
CA ASN A 375 -7.86 12.14 -26.19
C ASN A 375 -8.96 11.95 -25.13
N PHE A 376 -8.64 12.29 -23.88
CA PHE A 376 -9.45 11.98 -22.69
C PHE A 376 -10.87 12.57 -22.78
N ASP A 377 -11.00 13.85 -23.11
CA ASP A 377 -12.30 14.55 -23.11
C ASP A 377 -13.29 13.97 -24.14
N ILE A 378 -12.78 13.67 -25.34
CA ILE A 378 -13.57 13.05 -26.41
C ILE A 378 -13.99 11.63 -26.01
N THR A 379 -13.05 10.87 -25.47
CA THR A 379 -13.28 9.49 -25.00
C THR A 379 -14.35 9.46 -23.90
N GLN A 380 -14.25 10.36 -22.93
CA GLN A 380 -15.19 10.43 -21.80
C GLN A 380 -16.59 10.86 -22.26
N SER A 381 -16.69 11.87 -23.14
CA SER A 381 -17.97 12.29 -23.70
C SER A 381 -18.66 11.16 -24.48
N LEU A 382 -17.89 10.39 -25.25
CA LEU A 382 -18.43 9.24 -25.99
C LEU A 382 -18.92 8.14 -25.05
N LEU A 383 -18.19 7.83 -23.96
CA LEU A 383 -18.63 6.85 -22.98
C LEU A 383 -19.98 7.21 -22.34
N PHE A 384 -20.18 8.48 -21.96
CA PHE A 384 -21.47 8.93 -21.43
C PHE A 384 -22.58 8.78 -22.46
N LYS A 385 -22.35 9.21 -23.71
CA LYS A 385 -23.33 9.06 -24.79
C LYS A 385 -23.69 7.59 -25.07
N ILE A 386 -22.72 6.67 -24.95
CA ILE A 386 -22.93 5.22 -25.07
C ILE A 386 -23.82 4.73 -23.92
N ALA A 387 -23.50 5.09 -22.67
CA ALA A 387 -24.25 4.69 -21.48
C ALA A 387 -25.69 5.22 -21.48
N ASP A 388 -25.88 6.50 -21.84
CA ASP A 388 -27.19 7.14 -21.95
C ASP A 388 -28.02 6.48 -23.06
N SER A 389 -27.41 6.24 -24.24
CA SER A 389 -28.09 5.59 -25.35
C SER A 389 -28.52 4.16 -25.01
N PHE A 390 -27.71 3.44 -24.24
CA PHE A 390 -28.05 2.11 -23.77
C PHE A 390 -29.21 2.15 -22.75
N SER A 391 -29.12 3.03 -21.76
CA SER A 391 -30.14 3.18 -20.70
C SER A 391 -31.50 3.63 -21.25
N ASP A 392 -31.47 4.48 -22.29
CA ASP A 392 -32.67 4.97 -22.98
C ASP A 392 -33.22 4.00 -24.05
N ASN A 393 -32.65 2.80 -24.20
CA ASN A 393 -32.98 1.85 -25.27
C ASN A 393 -32.83 2.41 -26.70
N LYS A 394 -31.93 3.37 -26.92
CA LYS A 394 -31.63 3.99 -28.24
C LYS A 394 -30.48 3.25 -28.95
N ILE A 395 -30.75 2.04 -29.42
CA ILE A 395 -29.74 1.12 -29.99
C ILE A 395 -28.98 1.72 -31.18
N ASP A 396 -29.64 2.45 -32.09
CA ASP A 396 -28.97 3.05 -33.24
C ASP A 396 -27.93 4.10 -32.80
N LYS A 397 -28.27 4.94 -31.81
CA LYS A 397 -27.34 5.93 -31.25
C LYS A 397 -26.19 5.25 -30.50
N PHE A 398 -26.49 4.17 -29.78
CA PHE A 398 -25.46 3.35 -29.15
C PHE A 398 -24.45 2.84 -30.19
N ILE A 399 -24.91 2.25 -31.30
CA ILE A 399 -24.05 1.74 -32.37
C ILE A 399 -23.20 2.88 -32.97
N ILE A 400 -23.79 4.06 -33.23
CA ILE A 400 -23.07 5.22 -33.76
C ILE A 400 -21.95 5.65 -32.79
N HIS A 401 -22.27 5.85 -31.51
CA HIS A 401 -21.29 6.30 -30.52
C HIS A 401 -20.20 5.26 -30.26
N PHE A 402 -20.56 3.97 -30.24
CA PHE A 402 -19.62 2.87 -30.10
C PHE A 402 -18.66 2.78 -31.29
N ASN A 403 -19.18 2.81 -32.52
CA ASN A 403 -18.35 2.83 -33.72
C ASN A 403 -17.46 4.08 -33.80
N THR A 404 -17.94 5.22 -33.30
CA THR A 404 -17.12 6.44 -33.23
C THR A 404 -15.95 6.25 -32.28
N LEU A 405 -16.16 5.64 -31.11
CA LEU A 405 -15.10 5.31 -30.17
C LEU A 405 -14.07 4.36 -30.79
N LEU A 406 -14.50 3.28 -31.47
CA LEU A 406 -13.58 2.34 -32.12
C LEU A 406 -12.69 3.00 -33.17
N LYS A 407 -13.22 3.95 -33.94
CA LYS A 407 -12.42 4.70 -34.94
C LYS A 407 -11.32 5.58 -34.32
N THR A 408 -11.40 5.88 -33.03
CA THR A 408 -10.35 6.64 -32.33
C THR A 408 -9.17 5.77 -31.89
N ILE A 409 -9.31 4.43 -31.95
CA ILE A 409 -8.23 3.49 -31.63
C ILE A 409 -7.35 3.32 -32.88
N PRO A 410 -6.03 3.59 -32.79
CA PRO A 410 -5.12 3.43 -33.93
C PRO A 410 -5.07 2.00 -34.45
N TYR A 411 -5.06 1.85 -35.78
CA TYR A 411 -4.89 0.55 -36.45
C TYR A 411 -3.61 -0.21 -36.04
N SER A 412 -2.59 0.49 -35.55
CA SER A 412 -1.33 -0.12 -35.06
C SER A 412 -1.46 -0.84 -33.72
N ILE A 413 -2.55 -0.62 -32.99
CA ILE A 413 -2.83 -1.24 -31.69
C ILE A 413 -3.70 -2.49 -31.82
N VAL A 414 -4.53 -2.56 -32.89
CA VAL A 414 -5.41 -3.69 -33.20
C VAL A 414 -4.64 -4.94 -33.61
#